data_AF-A0A919ZVR2-F1
#
_entry.id   AF-A0A919ZVR2-F1
#
_cell.length_a   1.000
_cell.length_b   1.000
_cell.length_c   1.000
_cell.angle_alpha   90.00
_cell.angle_beta   90.00
_cell.angle_gamma   90.00
#
_symmetry.space_group_name_H-M   'P 1'
#
loop_
_entity.id
_entity.type
_entity.pdbx_description
1 polymer ?
#
loop_
_entity_poly.entity_id
_entity_poly.type
_entity_poly.pdbx_seq_one_letter_code
_entity_poly.pdbx_strand_id
1 'polypeptide(L)' 'MRLSFSAKKVDGTPMYKLARAGKPTPQRSATVEIYSIELTEFKYPYFSLSVMCSKGTYIRTLGVDIAKKLNVIA' A
#
# COMPACT_ATOMS: atom_id res chain seq x y z
N MET A 1 -4.46 -7.69 -1.17
CA MET A 1 -3.78 -7.66 0.15
C MET A 1 -4.47 -6.62 1.02
N ARG A 2 -5.00 -7.02 2.19
CA ARG A 2 -5.61 -6.09 3.15
C ARG A 2 -4.48 -5.38 3.90
N LEU A 3 -4.45 -4.04 3.84
CA LEU A 3 -3.52 -3.23 4.64
C LEU A 3 -3.98 -3.18 6.10
N SER A 4 -4.02 -4.33 6.75
CA SER A 4 -4.39 -4.44 8.16
C SER A 4 -3.28 -3.83 9.04
N PHE A 5 -2.05 -3.79 8.54
CA PHE A 5 -0.88 -3.24 9.25
C PHE A 5 -0.68 -1.76 8.93
N SER A 6 -1.52 -0.91 9.50
CA SER A 6 -1.34 0.54 9.46
C SER A 6 -1.32 1.14 10.88
N ALA A 7 -0.52 2.20 11.06
CA ALA A 7 -0.46 2.95 12.31
C ALA A 7 -1.69 3.81 12.58
N LYS A 8 -2.57 4.00 11.58
CA LYS A 8 -3.74 4.86 11.76
C LYS A 8 -4.70 4.26 12.78
N LYS A 9 -5.29 5.13 13.60
CA LYS A 9 -6.24 4.74 14.64
C LYS A 9 -7.63 4.54 14.04
N VAL A 10 -8.32 3.52 14.56
CA VAL A 10 -9.75 3.24 14.40
C VAL A 10 -10.29 3.23 15.82
N ASP A 11 -11.23 4.12 16.14
CA ASP A 11 -11.83 4.24 17.48
C ASP A 11 -10.79 4.30 18.61
N GLY A 12 -9.77 5.14 18.45
CA GLY A 12 -8.68 5.30 19.41
C GLY A 12 -7.61 4.20 19.39
N THR A 13 -7.86 3.06 18.74
CA THR A 13 -6.94 1.92 18.68
C THR A 13 -6.17 1.87 17.36
N PRO A 14 -4.83 1.78 17.36
CA PRO A 14 -4.07 1.60 16.12
C PRO A 14 -4.48 0.33 15.36
N MET A 15 -4.70 0.46 14.06
CA MET A 15 -5.23 -0.61 13.20
C MET A 15 -4.33 -1.86 13.18
N TYR A 16 -3.00 -1.70 13.26
CA TYR A 16 -2.09 -2.83 13.37
C TYR A 16 -2.33 -3.69 14.63
N LYS A 17 -2.83 -3.11 15.73
CA LYS A 17 -3.18 -3.88 16.93
C LYS A 17 -4.40 -4.77 16.68
N LEU A 18 -5.41 -4.24 15.97
CA LEU A 18 -6.59 -5.01 15.56
C LEU A 18 -6.19 -6.14 14.60
N ALA A 19 -5.32 -5.84 13.64
CA ALA A 19 -4.81 -6.81 12.68
C ALA A 19 -4.03 -7.96 13.34
N ARG A 20 -3.14 -7.64 14.29
CA ARG A 20 -2.40 -8.66 15.07
C ARG A 20 -3.31 -9.52 15.93
N ALA A 21 -4.44 -8.97 16.38
CA ALA A 21 -5.45 -9.69 17.15
C ALA A 21 -6.42 -10.52 16.26
N GLY A 22 -6.20 -10.58 14.95
CA GLY A 22 -7.08 -11.28 14.00
C GLY A 22 -8.47 -10.64 13.84
N LYS A 23 -8.69 -9.44 14.39
CA LYS A 23 -9.97 -8.74 14.30
C LYS A 23 -10.14 -8.08 12.93
N PRO A 24 -11.37 -7.99 12.41
CA PRO A 24 -11.64 -7.30 11.15
C PRO A 24 -11.20 -5.83 11.24
N THR A 25 -10.29 -5.43 10.36
CA THR A 25 -9.90 -4.03 10.18
C THR A 25 -10.81 -3.40 9.13
N PRO A 26 -11.31 -2.17 9.35
CA PRO A 26 -12.19 -1.52 8.39
C PRO A 26 -11.51 -1.38 7.03
N GLN A 27 -12.24 -1.73 5.96
CA GLN A 27 -11.76 -1.59 4.59
C GLN A 27 -11.59 -0.11 4.28
N ARG A 28 -10.39 0.25 3.82
CA ARG A 28 -10.08 1.62 3.46
C ARG A 28 -10.06 1.77 1.95
N SER A 29 -11.08 2.39 1.40
CA SER A 29 -10.98 3.10 0.13
C SER A 29 -10.57 4.54 0.45
N ALA A 30 -9.40 4.94 -0.02
CA ALA A 30 -8.99 6.32 0.00
C ALA A 30 -8.69 6.69 -1.45
N THR A 31 -9.31 7.76 -1.94
CA THR A 31 -8.89 8.36 -3.20
C THR A 31 -7.53 9.01 -2.95
N VAL A 32 -6.55 8.57 -3.70
CA VAL A 32 -5.18 9.09 -3.66
C VAL A 32 -4.80 9.52 -5.06
N GLU A 33 -3.84 10.43 -5.16
CA GLU A 33 -3.38 10.98 -6.43
C GLU A 33 -1.90 10.67 -6.57
N ILE A 34 -1.51 10.17 -7.73
CA ILE A 34 -0.12 9.93 -8.11
C ILE A 34 0.25 11.07 -9.06
N TYR A 35 1.05 12.01 -8.58
CA TYR A 35 1.48 13.15 -9.36
C TYR A 35 2.59 12.79 -10.36
N SER A 36 3.49 11.88 -9.96
CA SER A 36 4.48 11.29 -10.86
C SER A 36 4.91 9.91 -10.38
N ILE A 37 5.30 9.06 -11.33
CA ILE A 37 5.86 7.73 -11.09
C ILE A 37 6.95 7.45 -12.12
N GLU A 38 8.12 7.05 -11.65
CA GLU A 38 9.28 6.77 -12.49
C GLU A 38 9.96 5.48 -12.04
N LEU A 39 10.35 4.64 -13.01
CA LEU A 39 11.17 3.46 -12.79
C LEU A 39 12.64 3.86 -12.78
N THR A 40 13.26 3.84 -11.61
CA THR A 40 14.65 4.30 -11.44
C THR A 40 15.66 3.17 -11.62
N GLU A 41 15.26 1.93 -11.34
CA GLU A 41 16.12 0.76 -11.51
C GLU A 41 15.25 -0.49 -11.76
N PHE A 42 15.73 -1.38 -12.64
CA PHE A 42 15.11 -2.69 -12.85
C PHE A 42 16.19 -3.76 -12.96
N LYS A 43 16.15 -4.71 -12.03
CA LYS A 43 17.03 -5.88 -11.99
C LYS A 43 16.24 -7.07 -11.46
N TYR A 44 15.72 -7.87 -12.38
CA TYR A 44 14.84 -9.00 -12.06
C TYR A 44 15.35 -9.83 -10.86
N PRO A 45 14.48 -10.16 -9.88
CA PRO A 45 13.05 -9.82 -9.79
C PRO A 45 12.76 -8.46 -9.12
N TYR A 46 13.77 -7.63 -8.90
CA TYR A 46 13.67 -6.37 -8.18
C TYR A 46 13.51 -5.17 -9.11
N PHE A 47 12.81 -4.15 -8.59
CA PHE A 47 12.67 -2.87 -9.25
C PHE A 47 12.54 -1.76 -8.20
N SER A 48 12.97 -0.57 -8.56
CA SER A 48 12.91 0.63 -7.72
C SER A 48 12.05 1.68 -8.41
N LEU A 49 11.13 2.29 -7.66
CA LEU A 49 10.27 3.36 -8.15
C LEU A 49 10.50 4.64 -7.35
N SER A 50 10.57 5.76 -8.05
CA SER A 50 10.38 7.09 -7.46
C SER A 50 8.93 7.50 -7.68
N VAL A 51 8.22 7.88 -6.61
CA VAL A 51 6.78 8.19 -6.67
C VAL A 51 6.50 9.48 -5.91
N MET A 52 5.91 10.46 -6.61
CA MET A 52 5.33 11.65 -5.99
C MET A 52 3.81 11.45 -5.87
N CYS A 53 3.28 11.49 -4.65
CA CYS A 53 1.88 11.13 -4.39
C CYS A 53 1.25 11.96 -3.27
N SER A 54 -0.09 11.97 -3.23
CA SER A 54 -0.84 12.67 -2.19
C SER A 54 -0.78 11.95 -0.84
N LYS A 55 -1.12 12.68 0.23
CA LYS A 55 -1.06 12.17 1.61
C LYS A 55 -1.98 10.96 1.79
N GLY A 56 -1.46 9.93 2.46
CA GLY A 56 -2.23 8.71 2.75
C GLY A 56 -2.12 7.65 1.65
N THR A 57 -1.29 7.88 0.63
CA THR A 57 -0.90 6.85 -0.32
C THR A 57 -0.09 5.77 0.38
N TYR A 58 -0.51 4.51 0.20
CA TYR A 58 0.22 3.35 0.68
C TYR A 58 1.02 2.76 -0.47
N ILE A 59 2.32 3.06 -0.53
CA ILE A 59 3.23 2.57 -1.58
C ILE A 59 3.20 1.04 -1.71
N ARG A 60 2.99 0.33 -0.59
CA ARG A 60 2.82 -1.13 -0.61
C ARG A 60 1.61 -1.59 -1.44
N THR A 61 0.49 -0.90 -1.33
CA THR A 61 -0.70 -1.22 -2.15
C THR A 61 -0.46 -0.86 -3.60
N LEU A 62 0.19 0.26 -3.87
CA LEU A 62 0.58 0.64 -5.22
C LEU A 62 1.44 -0.47 -5.88
N GLY A 63 2.43 -1.02 -5.16
CA GLY A 63 3.24 -2.14 -5.66
C GLY A 63 2.42 -3.39 -5.99
N VAL A 64 1.49 -3.77 -5.10
CA VAL A 64 0.58 -4.90 -5.34
C VAL A 64 -0.33 -4.64 -6.55
N ASP A 65 -0.82 -3.42 -6.72
CA ASP A 65 -1.71 -3.08 -7.83
C ASP A 65 -0.96 -3.02 -9.18
N ILE A 66 0.30 -2.55 -9.18
CA ILE A 66 1.20 -2.65 -10.34
C ILE A 66 1.41 -4.12 -10.72
N ALA A 67 1.76 -4.97 -9.73
CA ALA A 67 1.99 -6.39 -9.97
C ALA A 67 0.76 -7.10 -10.55
N LYS A 68 -0.42 -6.87 -9.96
CA LYS A 68 -1.69 -7.38 -10.52
C LYS A 68 -1.91 -6.93 -11.96
N LYS A 69 -1.61 -5.67 -12.27
CA LYS A 69 -1.83 -5.13 -13.63
C LYS A 69 -0.88 -5.75 -14.65
N LEU A 70 0.31 -6.14 -14.20
CA LEU A 70 1.30 -6.89 -14.97
C LEU A 70 1.08 -8.42 -14.93
N ASN A 71 0.01 -8.91 -14.29
CA ASN A 71 -0.28 -10.33 -14.08
C ASN A 71 0.85 -11.10 -13.36
N VAL A 72 1.56 -10.43 -12.45
CA VAL A 72 2.60 -11.03 -11.60
C VAL A 72 2.28 -10.78 -10.12
N ILE A 73 3.11 -11.32 -9.23
CA ILE A 73 2.96 -11.20 -7.78
C ILE A 73 4.08 -10.31 -7.24
N ALA A 74 3.75 -9.39 -6.34
CA ALA A 74 4.68 -8.57 -5.57
C ALA A 74 4.34 -8.57 -4.08
#